data_AF-A0A973FL53-F1
#
_entry.id   AF-A0A973FL53-F1
#
_cell.length_a   1.000
_cell.length_b   1.000
_cell.length_c   1.000
_cell.angle_alpha   90.00
_cell.angle_beta   90.00
_cell.angle_gamma   90.00
#
_symmetry.space_group_name_H-M   'P 1'
#
loop_
_entity.id
_entity.type
_entity.pdbx_description
1 polymer ?
#
loop_
_entity_poly.entity_id
_entity_poly.type
_entity_poly.pdbx_seq_one_letter_code
_entity_poly.pdbx_strand_id
1 'polypeptide(L)'
;MKRTRLLYAALLSLLLAFGLCHHALAAGEGTKLADFYLTKLPAPAPNPSSPTLEQAMKIQAEFNKAITPVFGKTVGYKAGLTNPSVQKVFGVTAPVRGTLMEKMILKSGTTIEANFGAQPLYEGDLILRVGSDAINGAATPVEALRSIDAAIPFIELPDLVYAKDVKINGPLLAAVNVAARYGIVGEPIPVQATAEWMERLKTFKCQIYDEKGTMLIEGPGSNLMEHPMNVVLWLRDSLKADGIALKKGDLLSLGT
;
A
#
# COMPACT_ATOMS: atom_id res chain seq x y z
N MET A 1 -78.88 -13.14 31.33
CA MET A 1 -78.68 -13.84 30.04
C MET A 1 -77.27 -13.55 29.53
N LYS A 2 -76.59 -14.59 29.03
CA LYS A 2 -75.14 -14.66 28.72
C LYS A 2 -74.71 -13.80 27.50
N ARG A 3 -73.39 -13.59 27.42
CA ARG A 3 -72.50 -13.05 26.32
C ARG A 3 -71.99 -11.64 26.71
N THR A 4 -70.69 -11.31 26.67
CA THR A 4 -69.69 -11.60 25.63
C THR A 4 -68.27 -11.50 26.20
N ARG A 5 -67.34 -12.27 25.61
CA ARG A 5 -65.92 -12.40 25.93
C ARG A 5 -65.05 -11.36 25.18
N LEU A 6 -63.83 -11.19 25.69
CA LEU A 6 -62.53 -11.03 24.99
C LEU A 6 -61.95 -9.61 24.76
N LEU A 7 -60.64 -9.54 25.07
CA LEU A 7 -59.56 -8.70 24.51
C LEU A 7 -59.27 -7.32 25.14
N TYR A 8 -58.46 -7.32 26.21
CA TYR A 8 -57.56 -6.21 26.54
C TYR A 8 -56.18 -6.77 26.90
N ALA A 9 -55.39 -7.09 25.89
CA ALA A 9 -53.96 -7.39 26.02
C ALA A 9 -53.27 -7.08 24.70
N ALA A 10 -52.83 -5.83 24.52
CA ALA A 10 -51.75 -5.39 23.62
C ALA A 10 -51.84 -3.87 23.43
N LEU A 11 -51.45 -3.09 24.43
CA LEU A 11 -51.29 -1.64 24.24
C LEU A 11 -50.26 -1.09 25.23
N LEU A 12 -49.08 -1.71 25.29
CA LEU A 12 -47.95 -1.15 26.05
C LEU A 12 -46.60 -1.66 25.53
N SER A 13 -46.34 -1.55 24.22
CA SER A 13 -45.02 -1.87 23.67
C SER A 13 -44.80 -1.24 22.30
N LEU A 14 -45.10 0.06 22.14
CA LEU A 14 -44.86 0.74 20.87
C LEU A 14 -44.60 2.23 21.05
N LEU A 15 -43.64 2.63 21.90
CA LEU A 15 -43.25 4.04 22.05
C LEU A 15 -41.82 4.27 22.58
N LEU A 16 -40.90 3.35 22.32
CA LEU A 16 -39.46 3.51 22.66
C LEU A 16 -38.54 2.97 21.56
N ALA A 17 -38.91 3.22 20.30
CA ALA A 17 -38.07 2.95 19.14
C ALA A 17 -38.13 4.12 18.15
N PHE A 18 -37.89 5.34 18.64
CA PHE A 18 -37.66 6.50 17.79
C PHE A 18 -36.53 7.32 18.40
N GLY A 19 -35.37 7.33 17.74
CA GLY A 19 -34.31 8.27 18.11
C GLY A 19 -32.85 7.81 17.95
N LEU A 20 -32.55 6.73 17.22
CA LEU A 20 -31.19 6.50 16.72
C LEU A 20 -31.26 6.26 15.21
N CYS A 21 -31.82 7.24 14.48
CA CYS A 21 -31.37 7.49 13.12
C CYS A 21 -29.96 8.08 13.21
N HIS A 22 -28.96 7.23 13.42
CA HIS A 22 -27.67 7.53 12.85
C HIS A 22 -27.91 7.64 11.35
N HIS A 23 -27.78 8.85 10.80
CA HIS A 23 -27.41 8.99 9.41
C HIS A 23 -26.13 8.16 9.25
N ALA A 24 -26.27 6.92 8.79
CA ALA A 24 -25.17 6.23 8.15
C ALA A 24 -24.86 7.09 6.93
N LEU A 25 -23.96 8.06 7.10
CA LEU A 25 -23.30 8.71 5.98
C LEU A 25 -22.89 7.57 5.06
N ALA A 26 -23.41 7.57 3.84
CA ALA A 26 -23.05 6.55 2.86
C ALA A 26 -21.53 6.45 2.86
N ALA A 27 -21.00 5.26 3.17
CA ALA A 27 -19.58 5.06 3.32
C ALA A 27 -18.87 5.63 2.09
N GLY A 28 -17.79 6.40 2.31
CA GLY A 28 -16.98 6.92 1.22
C GLY A 28 -16.44 5.79 0.35
N GLU A 29 -16.12 6.07 -0.90
CA GLU A 29 -15.67 5.04 -1.87
C GLU A 29 -14.44 4.29 -1.38
N GLY A 30 -13.53 4.93 -0.65
CA GLY A 30 -12.36 4.26 -0.08
C GLY A 30 -12.73 3.28 1.03
N THR A 31 -13.76 3.60 1.82
CA THR A 31 -14.27 2.69 2.86
C THR A 31 -14.92 1.45 2.23
N LYS A 32 -15.70 1.64 1.15
CA LYS A 32 -16.28 0.51 0.39
C LYS A 32 -15.18 -0.38 -0.20
N LEU A 33 -14.15 0.21 -0.79
CA LEU A 33 -12.99 -0.52 -1.31
C LEU A 33 -12.26 -1.31 -0.22
N ALA A 34 -12.14 -0.73 0.98
CA ALA A 34 -11.55 -1.41 2.12
C ALA A 34 -12.36 -2.64 2.54
N ASP A 35 -13.69 -2.61 2.47
CA ASP A 35 -14.52 -3.78 2.78
C ASP A 35 -14.22 -4.96 1.84
N PHE A 36 -14.15 -4.71 0.52
CA PHE A 36 -13.75 -5.73 -0.47
C PHE A 36 -12.34 -6.26 -0.18
N TYR A 37 -11.39 -5.37 0.10
CA TYR A 37 -10.03 -5.76 0.46
C TYR A 37 -10.00 -6.62 1.74
N LEU A 38 -10.67 -6.22 2.82
CA LEU A 38 -10.66 -6.97 4.09
C LEU A 38 -11.36 -8.32 3.96
N THR A 39 -12.40 -8.42 3.13
CA THR A 39 -13.12 -9.66 2.83
C THR A 39 -12.49 -10.50 1.72
N LYS A 40 -11.41 -10.01 1.09
CA LYS A 40 -10.72 -10.65 -0.05
C LYS A 40 -11.64 -10.92 -1.25
N LEU A 41 -12.66 -10.09 -1.42
CA LEU A 41 -13.59 -10.18 -2.53
C LEU A 41 -13.16 -9.21 -3.65
N PRO A 42 -13.34 -9.56 -4.93
CA PRO A 42 -13.05 -8.66 -6.02
C PRO A 42 -13.95 -7.42 -5.98
N ALA A 43 -13.36 -6.23 -5.95
CA ALA A 43 -14.09 -4.97 -5.94
C ALA A 43 -14.53 -4.56 -7.36
N PRO A 44 -15.73 -3.99 -7.53
CA PRO A 44 -16.06 -3.30 -8.77
C PRO A 44 -15.19 -2.04 -8.94
N ALA A 45 -15.23 -1.43 -10.12
CA ALA A 45 -14.65 -0.11 -10.31
C ALA A 45 -15.28 0.89 -9.31
N PRO A 46 -14.49 1.84 -8.75
CA PRO A 46 -15.02 2.84 -7.85
C PRO A 46 -15.92 3.83 -8.60
N ASN A 47 -16.62 4.69 -7.88
CA ASN A 47 -17.35 5.82 -8.48
C ASN A 47 -16.65 7.15 -8.16
N PRO A 48 -16.14 7.91 -9.15
CA PRO A 48 -16.18 7.64 -10.60
C PRO A 48 -15.26 6.49 -11.01
N SER A 49 -15.61 5.80 -12.10
CA SER A 49 -14.84 4.66 -12.62
C SER A 49 -13.47 5.03 -13.18
N SER A 50 -13.26 6.31 -13.47
CA SER A 50 -12.01 6.88 -13.97
C SER A 50 -11.65 8.12 -13.15
N PRO A 51 -11.25 7.96 -11.88
CA PRO A 51 -10.93 9.09 -11.03
C PRO A 51 -9.66 9.79 -11.52
N THR A 52 -9.56 11.09 -11.29
CA THR A 52 -8.27 11.78 -11.36
C THR A 52 -7.33 11.27 -10.27
N LEU A 53 -6.03 11.51 -10.39
CA LEU A 53 -5.08 11.12 -9.33
C LEU A 53 -5.42 11.79 -7.98
N GLU A 54 -5.87 13.05 -7.99
CA GLU A 54 -6.29 13.75 -6.77
C GLU A 54 -7.52 13.08 -6.12
N GLN A 55 -8.51 12.68 -6.93
CA GLN A 55 -9.67 11.92 -6.43
C GLN A 55 -9.24 10.56 -5.87
N ALA A 56 -8.35 9.86 -6.57
CA ALA A 56 -7.80 8.59 -6.11
C ALA A 56 -7.04 8.72 -4.78
N MET A 57 -6.30 9.80 -4.55
CA MET A 57 -5.62 10.04 -3.27
C MET A 57 -6.61 10.29 -2.12
N LYS A 58 -7.76 10.93 -2.38
CA LYS A 58 -8.85 11.06 -1.40
C LYS A 58 -9.46 9.70 -1.05
N ILE A 59 -9.72 8.88 -2.08
CA ILE A 59 -10.18 7.49 -1.91
C ILE A 59 -9.16 6.67 -1.11
N GLN A 60 -7.86 6.80 -1.44
CA GLN A 60 -6.77 6.13 -0.73
C GLN A 60 -6.71 6.52 0.75
N ALA A 61 -6.93 7.79 1.09
CA ALA A 61 -6.91 8.25 2.48
C ALA A 61 -8.05 7.60 3.29
N GLU A 62 -9.26 7.53 2.73
CA GLU A 62 -10.40 6.82 3.33
C GLU A 62 -10.13 5.31 3.45
N PHE A 63 -9.60 4.69 2.40
CA PHE A 63 -9.21 3.29 2.36
C PHE A 63 -8.20 2.95 3.46
N ASN A 64 -7.11 3.72 3.54
CA ASN A 64 -6.06 3.54 4.55
C ASN A 64 -6.62 3.70 5.96
N LYS A 65 -7.48 4.69 6.20
CA LYS A 65 -8.16 4.88 7.48
C LYS A 65 -9.01 3.67 7.86
N ALA A 66 -9.72 3.07 6.91
CA ALA A 66 -10.59 1.93 7.13
C ALA A 66 -9.81 0.62 7.41
N ILE A 67 -8.64 0.41 6.79
CA ILE A 67 -7.83 -0.82 7.02
C ILE A 67 -6.88 -0.71 8.23
N THR A 68 -6.56 0.51 8.68
CA THR A 68 -5.63 0.76 9.81
C THR A 68 -5.99 0.00 11.10
N PRO A 69 -7.28 -0.12 11.53
CA PRO A 69 -7.63 -0.93 12.70
C PRO A 69 -7.20 -2.40 12.61
N VAL A 70 -7.15 -2.94 11.38
CA VAL A 70 -6.73 -4.32 11.12
C VAL A 70 -5.20 -4.41 11.03
N PHE A 71 -4.57 -3.52 10.26
CA PHE A 71 -3.15 -3.61 9.90
C PHE A 71 -2.19 -2.82 10.80
N GLY A 72 -2.70 -2.00 11.70
CA GLY A 72 -1.91 -1.21 12.64
C GLY A 72 -1.39 0.10 12.06
N LYS A 73 -0.45 0.72 12.78
CA LYS A 73 0.12 2.02 12.44
C LYS A 73 0.96 1.96 11.15
N THR A 74 1.12 3.11 10.50
CA THR A 74 2.10 3.31 9.44
C THR A 74 3.52 3.04 9.95
N VAL A 75 4.29 2.29 9.16
CA VAL A 75 5.71 1.98 9.40
C VAL A 75 6.60 2.33 8.21
N GLY A 76 6.00 2.82 7.12
CA GLY A 76 6.73 3.14 5.91
C GLY A 76 5.83 3.48 4.74
N TYR A 77 6.45 3.60 3.58
CA TYR A 77 5.82 4.01 2.33
C TYR A 77 6.42 3.19 1.19
N LYS A 78 5.65 3.04 0.12
CA LYS A 78 6.10 2.32 -1.07
C LYS A 78 5.87 3.16 -2.31
N ALA A 79 6.76 3.04 -3.28
CA ALA A 79 6.57 3.58 -4.62
C ALA A 79 6.10 2.45 -5.54
N GLY A 80 5.16 2.76 -6.43
CA GLY A 80 4.77 1.88 -7.53
C GLY A 80 4.87 2.62 -8.85
N LEU A 81 5.02 1.87 -9.95
CA LEU A 81 5.20 2.43 -11.29
C LEU A 81 6.48 3.30 -11.39
N THR A 82 7.58 2.84 -10.81
CA THR A 82 8.88 3.55 -10.81
C THR A 82 9.65 3.43 -12.13
N ASN A 83 9.17 2.61 -13.07
CA ASN A 83 9.71 2.48 -14.42
C ASN A 83 8.91 3.35 -15.42
N PRO A 84 9.55 4.27 -16.19
CA PRO A 84 8.86 5.12 -17.18
C PRO A 84 8.04 4.35 -18.23
N SER A 85 8.50 3.17 -18.65
CA SER A 85 7.77 2.33 -19.60
C SER A 85 6.45 1.83 -19.00
N VAL A 86 6.46 1.47 -17.72
CA VAL A 86 5.28 1.03 -16.98
C VAL A 86 4.34 2.21 -16.72
N GLN A 87 4.86 3.40 -16.39
CA GLN A 87 4.07 4.61 -16.22
C GLN A 87 3.20 4.92 -17.46
N LYS A 88 3.77 4.78 -18.67
CA LYS A 88 3.04 4.95 -19.93
C LYS A 88 1.89 3.96 -20.09
N VAL A 89 2.10 2.69 -19.72
CA VAL A 89 1.06 1.64 -19.77
C VAL A 89 -0.08 1.95 -18.80
N PHE A 90 0.25 2.46 -17.61
CA PHE A 90 -0.72 2.81 -16.57
C PHE A 90 -1.30 4.23 -16.69
N GLY A 91 -0.90 5.00 -17.71
CA GLY A 91 -1.44 6.33 -18.01
C GLY A 91 -1.07 7.40 -16.98
N VAL A 92 0.12 7.31 -16.38
CA VAL A 92 0.66 8.30 -15.44
C VAL A 92 1.99 8.86 -15.94
N THR A 93 2.35 10.05 -15.45
CA THR A 93 3.62 10.73 -15.78
C THR A 93 4.62 10.71 -14.63
N ALA A 94 4.26 10.09 -13.51
CA ALA A 94 5.08 9.94 -12.32
C ALA A 94 4.66 8.65 -11.58
N PRO A 95 5.50 8.13 -10.66
CA PRO A 95 5.12 7.03 -9.79
C PRO A 95 3.89 7.35 -8.93
N VAL A 96 3.31 6.31 -8.31
CA VAL A 96 2.25 6.43 -7.31
C VAL A 96 2.74 5.91 -5.96
N ARG A 97 2.22 6.44 -4.85
CA ARG A 97 2.70 6.11 -3.50
C ARG A 97 1.67 5.35 -2.69
N GLY A 98 2.09 4.30 -2.00
CA GLY A 98 1.32 3.59 -0.97
C GLY A 98 1.89 3.79 0.43
N THR A 99 1.12 3.34 1.43
CA THR A 99 1.47 3.34 2.85
C THR A 99 1.67 1.90 3.32
N LEU A 100 2.78 1.63 3.98
CA LEU A 100 3.05 0.34 4.62
C LEU A 100 2.63 0.41 6.09
N MET A 101 1.89 -0.60 6.55
CA MET A 101 1.41 -0.70 7.93
C MET A 101 2.06 -1.89 8.65
N GLU A 102 2.12 -1.82 9.97
CA GLU A 102 2.87 -2.75 10.82
C GLU A 102 2.62 -4.23 10.51
N LYS A 103 1.36 -4.65 10.37
CA LYS A 103 1.00 -6.05 10.09
C LYS A 103 1.07 -6.44 8.61
N MET A 104 1.38 -5.50 7.72
CA MET A 104 1.71 -5.83 6.33
C MET A 104 3.13 -6.42 6.23
N ILE A 105 4.01 -6.08 7.18
CA ILE A 105 5.42 -6.48 7.15
C ILE A 105 5.62 -7.78 7.93
N LEU A 106 5.95 -8.82 7.19
CA LEU A 106 6.17 -10.18 7.69
C LEU A 106 7.67 -10.49 7.72
N LYS A 107 8.08 -11.41 8.59
CA LYS A 107 9.48 -11.82 8.73
C LYS A 107 9.82 -12.93 7.74
N SER A 108 11.07 -12.98 7.31
CA SER A 108 11.62 -14.14 6.58
C SER A 108 11.26 -15.46 7.27
N GLY A 109 10.89 -16.47 6.48
CA GLY A 109 10.40 -17.76 6.96
C GLY A 109 8.90 -17.81 7.30
N THR A 110 8.16 -16.71 7.17
CA THR A 110 6.70 -16.72 7.37
C THR A 110 6.01 -17.55 6.28
N THR A 111 5.14 -18.48 6.69
CA THR A 111 4.21 -19.17 5.78
C THR A 111 2.93 -18.35 5.63
N ILE A 112 2.46 -18.17 4.40
CA ILE A 112 1.23 -17.45 4.07
C ILE A 112 0.39 -18.27 3.09
N GLU A 113 -0.93 -18.19 3.22
CA GLU A 113 -1.87 -18.75 2.25
C GLU A 113 -1.72 -18.08 0.88
N ALA A 114 -1.65 -18.85 -0.22
CA ALA A 114 -1.50 -18.27 -1.56
C ALA A 114 -2.67 -17.36 -1.97
N ASN A 115 -3.87 -17.57 -1.40
CA ASN A 115 -5.07 -16.75 -1.60
C ASN A 115 -5.20 -15.63 -0.54
N PHE A 116 -4.09 -14.98 -0.20
CA PHE A 116 -4.05 -13.95 0.83
C PHE A 116 -4.83 -12.67 0.49
N GLY A 117 -5.23 -12.48 -0.78
CA GLY A 117 -6.00 -11.35 -1.29
C GLY A 117 -6.99 -11.76 -2.39
N ALA A 118 -7.66 -10.79 -2.99
CA ALA A 118 -8.63 -11.04 -4.07
C ALA A 118 -7.92 -11.41 -5.39
N GLN A 119 -6.85 -10.70 -5.72
CA GLN A 119 -5.96 -10.96 -6.85
C GLN A 119 -4.49 -10.82 -6.39
N PRO A 120 -3.99 -11.82 -5.65
CA PRO A 120 -2.64 -11.78 -5.09
C PRO A 120 -1.57 -11.93 -6.18
N LEU A 121 -0.48 -11.20 -6.00
CA LEU A 121 0.73 -11.24 -6.82
C LEU A 121 1.96 -11.35 -5.92
N TYR A 122 3.14 -11.54 -6.50
CA TYR A 122 4.40 -11.45 -5.81
C TYR A 122 5.41 -10.70 -6.68
N GLU A 123 6.25 -9.91 -6.03
CA GLU A 123 7.26 -9.10 -6.70
C GLU A 123 8.56 -9.06 -5.88
N GLY A 124 9.68 -8.84 -6.57
CA GLY A 124 10.98 -8.70 -5.95
C GLY A 124 11.31 -7.23 -5.81
N ASP A 125 11.54 -6.77 -4.59
CA ASP A 125 11.69 -5.36 -4.25
C ASP A 125 12.85 -5.17 -3.26
N LEU A 126 13.20 -3.92 -3.02
CA LEU A 126 14.20 -3.46 -2.07
C LEU A 126 13.58 -2.42 -1.13
N ILE A 127 13.74 -2.63 0.17
CA ILE A 127 13.47 -1.59 1.16
C ILE A 127 14.77 -0.86 1.52
N LEU A 128 14.76 0.47 1.49
CA LEU A 128 15.75 1.31 2.17
C LEU A 128 15.13 1.90 3.43
N ARG A 129 15.76 1.67 4.58
CA ARG A 129 15.25 2.15 5.88
C ARG A 129 15.88 3.49 6.24
N VAL A 130 15.04 4.43 6.66
CA VAL A 130 15.46 5.75 7.12
C VAL A 130 16.22 5.62 8.44
N GLY A 131 17.48 6.00 8.46
CA GLY A 131 18.34 6.05 9.64
C GLY A 131 18.29 7.38 10.40
N SER A 132 17.88 8.46 9.73
CA SER A 132 17.85 9.82 10.29
C SER A 132 16.83 10.72 9.59
N ASP A 133 16.20 11.60 10.37
CA ASP A 133 15.25 12.61 9.88
C ASP A 133 15.90 13.65 8.95
N ALA A 134 17.24 13.69 8.89
CA ALA A 134 18.00 14.52 7.95
C ALA A 134 17.66 14.25 6.47
N ILE A 135 17.06 13.09 6.16
CA ILE A 135 16.59 12.75 4.81
C ILE A 135 15.63 13.80 4.22
N ASN A 136 14.85 14.46 5.09
CA ASN A 136 13.87 15.47 4.67
C ASN A 136 14.51 16.75 4.12
N GLY A 137 15.80 16.97 4.39
CA GLY A 137 16.59 18.09 3.89
C GLY A 137 17.54 17.76 2.74
N ALA A 138 17.65 16.49 2.32
CA ALA A 138 18.62 16.08 1.30
C ALA A 138 18.29 16.62 -0.11
N ALA A 139 19.18 17.37 -0.73
CA ALA A 139 19.00 17.86 -2.10
C ALA A 139 19.45 16.83 -3.15
N THR A 140 20.37 15.91 -2.78
CA THR A 140 20.99 14.98 -3.73
C THR A 140 20.85 13.51 -3.30
N PRO A 141 20.97 12.53 -4.23
CA PRO A 141 20.96 11.11 -3.91
C PRO A 141 22.01 10.72 -2.85
N VAL A 142 23.21 11.31 -2.93
CA VAL A 142 24.31 11.05 -1.99
C VAL A 142 24.00 11.60 -0.60
N GLU A 143 23.36 12.77 -0.50
CA GLU A 143 22.89 13.31 0.78
C GLU A 143 21.78 12.45 1.39
N ALA A 144 20.85 11.97 0.57
CA ALA A 144 19.81 11.06 1.04
C ALA A 144 20.40 9.74 1.56
N LEU A 145 21.42 9.20 0.88
CA LEU A 145 22.09 7.95 1.29
C LEU A 145 22.69 8.05 2.70
N ARG A 146 23.18 9.23 3.12
CA ARG A 146 23.68 9.47 4.49
C ARG A 146 22.61 9.29 5.57
N SER A 147 21.34 9.34 5.18
CA SER A 147 20.20 9.18 6.06
C SER A 147 19.54 7.81 5.95
N ILE A 148 20.14 6.86 5.23
CA ILE A 148 19.71 5.47 5.13
C ILE A 148 20.63 4.60 5.98
N ASP A 149 20.07 3.79 6.88
CA ASP A 149 20.87 2.89 7.74
C ASP A 149 20.96 1.46 7.22
N ALA A 150 19.97 1.00 6.44
CA ALA A 150 19.93 -0.36 5.94
C ALA A 150 19.25 -0.48 4.58
N ALA A 151 19.76 -1.44 3.80
CA ALA A 151 19.13 -2.02 2.63
C ALA A 151 18.57 -3.40 3.01
N ILE A 152 17.31 -3.66 2.72
CA ILE A 152 16.58 -4.84 3.19
C ILE A 152 15.94 -5.51 1.97
N PRO A 153 16.37 -6.73 1.61
CA PRO A 153 15.69 -7.52 0.58
C PRO A 153 14.21 -7.68 0.94
N PHE A 154 13.32 -7.50 -0.03
CA PHE A 154 11.89 -7.48 0.23
C PHE A 154 11.14 -8.26 -0.86
N ILE A 155 10.27 -9.18 -0.45
CA ILE A 155 9.28 -9.78 -1.35
C ILE A 155 8.00 -9.00 -1.13
N GLU A 156 7.60 -8.18 -2.09
CA GLU A 156 6.30 -7.53 -2.03
C GLU A 156 5.20 -8.54 -2.41
N LEU A 157 4.09 -8.52 -1.67
CA LEU A 157 2.92 -9.36 -1.92
C LEU A 157 1.69 -8.47 -2.17
N PRO A 158 1.58 -7.87 -3.37
CA PRO A 158 0.47 -6.98 -3.67
C PRO A 158 -0.84 -7.74 -3.90
N ASP A 159 -1.96 -7.04 -3.73
CA ASP A 159 -3.31 -7.48 -4.09
C ASP A 159 -3.99 -6.39 -4.91
N LEU A 160 -4.32 -6.69 -6.17
CA LEU A 160 -4.95 -5.70 -7.06
C LEU A 160 -6.37 -5.32 -6.65
N VAL A 161 -7.04 -6.12 -5.80
CA VAL A 161 -8.40 -5.94 -5.24
C VAL A 161 -9.54 -5.92 -6.25
N TYR A 162 -9.40 -5.22 -7.38
CA TYR A 162 -10.47 -5.05 -8.36
C TYR A 162 -10.83 -6.37 -9.06
N ALA A 163 -12.04 -6.45 -9.60
CA ALA A 163 -12.48 -7.53 -10.46
C ALA A 163 -11.69 -7.56 -11.79
N LYS A 164 -11.58 -8.74 -12.40
CA LYS A 164 -10.71 -8.97 -13.58
C LYS A 164 -11.11 -8.16 -14.82
N ASP A 165 -12.36 -7.74 -14.91
CA ASP A 165 -12.91 -6.92 -15.98
C ASP A 165 -12.67 -5.41 -15.77
N VAL A 166 -12.19 -5.00 -14.58
CA VAL A 166 -11.79 -3.62 -14.31
C VAL A 166 -10.40 -3.38 -14.89
N LYS A 167 -10.30 -2.45 -15.85
CA LYS A 167 -9.02 -2.01 -16.39
C LYS A 167 -8.32 -1.07 -15.41
N ILE A 168 -7.36 -1.60 -14.66
CA ILE A 168 -6.59 -0.84 -13.68
C ILE A 168 -5.63 0.13 -14.39
N ASN A 169 -5.70 1.41 -14.02
CA ASN A 169 -4.76 2.46 -14.39
C ASN A 169 -4.06 3.01 -13.13
N GLY A 170 -3.15 3.96 -13.27
CA GLY A 170 -2.41 4.52 -12.14
C GLY A 170 -3.28 5.13 -11.04
N PRO A 171 -4.30 5.96 -11.34
CA PRO A 171 -5.26 6.44 -10.35
C PRO A 171 -5.99 5.32 -9.59
N LEU A 172 -6.50 4.29 -10.29
CA LEU A 172 -7.16 3.17 -9.62
C LEU A 172 -6.20 2.39 -8.72
N LEU A 173 -4.94 2.21 -9.15
CA LEU A 173 -3.91 1.58 -8.34
C LEU A 173 -3.61 2.43 -7.08
N ALA A 174 -3.47 3.75 -7.21
CA ALA A 174 -3.28 4.66 -6.08
C ALA A 174 -4.44 4.58 -5.07
N ALA A 175 -5.68 4.51 -5.55
CA ALA A 175 -6.88 4.44 -4.71
C ALA A 175 -6.89 3.23 -3.75
N VAL A 176 -6.33 2.09 -4.16
CA VAL A 176 -6.20 0.87 -3.31
C VAL A 176 -4.83 0.77 -2.66
N ASN A 177 -4.27 1.92 -2.26
CA ASN A 177 -2.99 1.99 -1.59
C ASN A 177 -1.85 1.33 -2.39
N VAL A 178 -1.91 1.46 -3.71
CA VAL A 178 -0.98 0.84 -4.67
C VAL A 178 -0.91 -0.67 -4.48
N ALA A 179 -2.05 -1.32 -4.24
CA ALA A 179 -2.15 -2.76 -4.02
C ALA A 179 -1.38 -3.30 -2.81
N ALA A 180 -0.90 -2.45 -1.88
CA ALA A 180 -0.13 -2.91 -0.73
C ALA A 180 -0.96 -3.84 0.17
N ARG A 181 -0.46 -5.05 0.42
CA ARG A 181 -1.12 -6.00 1.32
C ARG A 181 -0.19 -6.69 2.29
N TYR A 182 0.77 -7.44 1.79
CA TYR A 182 1.81 -8.01 2.61
C TYR A 182 3.17 -7.76 1.97
N GLY A 183 4.21 -8.04 2.73
CA GLY A 183 5.51 -8.33 2.17
C GLY A 183 6.43 -8.94 3.21
N ILE A 184 7.44 -9.64 2.74
CA ILE A 184 8.35 -10.41 3.58
C ILE A 184 9.71 -9.72 3.55
N VAL A 185 10.18 -9.25 4.71
CA VAL A 185 11.50 -8.65 4.85
C VAL A 185 12.56 -9.71 5.12
N GLY A 186 13.68 -9.59 4.41
CA GLY A 186 14.92 -10.31 4.68
C GLY A 186 15.78 -9.65 5.77
N GLU A 187 17.01 -10.13 5.89
CA GLU A 187 17.97 -9.58 6.84
C GLU A 187 18.46 -8.20 6.42
N PRO A 188 18.47 -7.20 7.32
CA PRO A 188 18.98 -5.87 7.02
C PRO A 188 20.49 -5.87 6.75
N ILE A 189 20.90 -5.24 5.65
CA ILE A 189 22.29 -5.03 5.27
C ILE A 189 22.67 -3.57 5.61
N PRO A 190 23.62 -3.32 6.53
CA PRO A 190 24.00 -1.95 6.91
C PRO A 190 24.54 -1.15 5.73
N VAL A 191 23.99 0.04 5.51
CA VAL A 191 24.38 0.94 4.42
C VAL A 191 25.42 1.95 4.91
N GLN A 192 26.41 2.24 4.06
CA GLN A 192 27.38 3.31 4.29
C GLN A 192 27.27 4.33 3.16
N ALA A 193 27.42 5.61 3.46
CA ALA A 193 27.33 6.67 2.45
C ALA A 193 28.63 6.82 1.66
N THR A 194 28.98 5.79 0.88
CA THR A 194 30.18 5.73 0.03
C THR A 194 29.80 5.62 -1.45
N ALA A 195 30.75 5.93 -2.34
CA ALA A 195 30.58 5.75 -3.78
C ALA A 195 30.34 4.27 -4.14
N GLU A 196 30.99 3.35 -3.44
CA GLU A 196 30.78 1.91 -3.60
C GLU A 196 29.33 1.51 -3.30
N TRP A 197 28.72 2.06 -2.26
CA TRP A 197 27.33 1.78 -1.93
C TRP A 197 26.34 2.37 -2.94
N MET A 198 26.62 3.55 -3.49
CA MET A 198 25.84 4.09 -4.61
C MET A 198 25.88 3.12 -5.80
N GLU A 199 27.08 2.69 -6.20
CA GLU A 199 27.22 1.77 -7.33
C GLU A 199 26.58 0.41 -7.04
N ARG A 200 26.70 -0.11 -5.82
CA ARG A 200 26.06 -1.34 -5.37
C ARG A 200 24.54 -1.27 -5.47
N LEU A 201 23.93 -0.16 -5.04
CA LEU A 201 22.48 0.04 -5.17
C LEU A 201 22.05 0.13 -6.64
N LYS A 202 22.87 0.69 -7.51
CA LYS A 202 22.56 0.74 -8.94
C LYS A 202 22.66 -0.64 -9.62
N THR A 203 23.64 -1.45 -9.22
CA THR A 203 24.05 -2.66 -9.95
C THR A 203 23.62 -3.97 -9.32
N PHE A 204 23.00 -3.97 -8.14
CA PHE A 204 22.48 -5.20 -7.55
C PHE A 204 21.48 -5.88 -8.49
N LYS A 205 21.36 -7.20 -8.35
CA LYS A 205 20.34 -8.00 -9.04
C LYS A 205 19.36 -8.54 -8.02
N CYS A 206 18.08 -8.21 -8.18
CA CYS A 206 17.01 -8.91 -7.50
C CYS A 206 16.65 -10.14 -8.33
N GLN A 207 16.59 -11.31 -7.69
CA GLN A 207 16.25 -12.56 -8.33
C GLN A 207 15.21 -13.30 -7.49
N ILE A 208 14.17 -13.83 -8.13
CA ILE A 208 13.17 -14.69 -7.50
C ILE A 208 13.34 -16.10 -8.04
N TYR A 209 13.33 -17.08 -7.15
CA TYR A 209 13.46 -18.50 -7.47
C TYR A 209 12.23 -19.28 -7.02
N ASP A 210 11.87 -20.34 -7.74
CA ASP A 210 10.89 -21.32 -7.30
C ASP A 210 11.47 -22.30 -6.27
N GLU A 211 10.66 -23.23 -5.77
CA GLU A 211 11.06 -24.23 -4.78
C GLU A 211 12.11 -25.24 -5.29
N LYS A 212 12.32 -25.30 -6.61
CA LYS A 212 13.30 -26.17 -7.28
C LYS A 212 14.59 -25.43 -7.62
N GLY A 213 14.67 -24.13 -7.31
CA GLY A 213 15.82 -23.28 -7.64
C GLY A 213 15.81 -22.76 -9.07
N THR A 214 14.68 -22.83 -9.79
CA THR A 214 14.53 -22.19 -11.10
C THR A 214 14.36 -20.69 -10.93
N MET A 215 15.18 -19.89 -11.61
CA MET A 215 15.03 -18.44 -11.60
C MET A 215 13.78 -18.04 -12.40
N LEU A 216 12.83 -17.38 -11.73
CA LEU A 216 11.57 -16.92 -12.32
C LEU A 216 11.68 -15.48 -12.84
N ILE A 217 12.35 -14.61 -12.08
CA ILE A 217 12.44 -13.17 -12.35
C ILE A 217 13.86 -12.71 -12.01
N GLU A 218 14.43 -11.83 -12.84
CA GLU A 218 15.65 -11.06 -12.53
C GLU A 218 15.41 -9.59 -12.90
N GLY A 219 15.84 -8.66 -12.03
CA GLY A 219 15.82 -7.22 -12.30
C GLY A 219 17.00 -6.51 -11.65
N PRO A 220 17.74 -5.64 -12.37
CA PRO A 220 18.79 -4.83 -11.76
C PRO A 220 18.23 -3.62 -11.01
N GLY A 221 18.95 -3.13 -10.00
CA GLY A 221 18.59 -1.94 -9.26
C GLY A 221 18.40 -0.67 -10.12
N SER A 222 19.07 -0.60 -11.28
CA SER A 222 18.91 0.48 -12.25
C SER A 222 17.52 0.57 -12.86
N ASN A 223 16.67 -0.46 -12.74
CA ASN A 223 15.27 -0.38 -13.16
C ASN A 223 14.45 0.61 -12.31
N LEU A 224 14.93 0.92 -11.10
CA LEU A 224 14.28 1.82 -10.15
C LEU A 224 14.66 3.27 -10.45
N MET A 225 14.01 3.87 -11.45
CA MET A 225 14.26 5.26 -11.87
C MET A 225 15.76 5.54 -12.14
N GLU A 226 16.43 4.66 -12.88
CA GLU A 226 17.87 4.68 -13.19
C GLU A 226 18.81 4.44 -11.98
N HIS A 227 18.35 4.75 -10.77
CA HIS A 227 19.06 4.54 -9.52
C HIS A 227 18.07 4.53 -8.33
N PRO A 228 18.13 3.54 -7.40
CA PRO A 228 17.15 3.43 -6.31
C PRO A 228 17.00 4.67 -5.43
N MET A 229 18.09 5.40 -5.19
CA MET A 229 18.05 6.68 -4.46
C MET A 229 17.21 7.78 -5.13
N ASN A 230 16.95 7.71 -6.44
CA ASN A 230 16.00 8.62 -7.10
C ASN A 230 14.57 8.35 -6.64
N VAL A 231 14.21 7.08 -6.42
CA VAL A 231 12.93 6.69 -5.83
C VAL A 231 12.80 7.19 -4.39
N VAL A 232 13.88 7.12 -3.60
CA VAL A 232 13.91 7.66 -2.23
C VAL A 232 13.62 9.16 -2.20
N LEU A 233 14.29 9.94 -3.06
CA LEU A 233 14.03 11.38 -3.16
C LEU A 233 12.60 11.66 -3.59
N TRP A 234 12.10 10.91 -4.60
CA TRP A 234 10.72 11.04 -5.07
C TRP A 234 9.70 10.75 -3.97
N LEU A 235 9.88 9.66 -3.20
CA LEU A 235 9.00 9.32 -2.07
C LEU A 235 8.99 10.43 -1.02
N ARG A 236 10.19 10.90 -0.64
CA ARG A 236 10.36 11.99 0.31
C ARG A 236 9.68 13.27 -0.15
N ASP A 237 9.84 13.66 -1.42
CA ASP A 237 9.23 14.87 -1.99
C ASP A 237 7.70 14.74 -2.11
N SER A 238 7.22 13.57 -2.51
CA SER A 238 5.79 13.25 -2.53
C SER A 238 5.16 13.33 -1.13
N LEU A 239 5.83 12.82 -0.10
CA LEU A 239 5.38 12.92 1.30
C LEU A 239 5.39 14.35 1.80
N LYS A 240 6.45 15.09 1.49
CA LYS A 240 6.59 16.51 1.86
C LYS A 240 5.47 17.37 1.26
N ALA A 241 5.04 17.09 0.03
CA ALA A 241 3.92 17.78 -0.61
C ALA A 241 2.60 17.62 0.16
N ASP A 242 2.42 16.49 0.86
CA ASP A 242 1.28 16.22 1.73
C ASP A 242 1.52 16.65 3.19
N GLY A 243 2.61 17.36 3.48
CA GLY A 243 2.98 17.78 4.84
C GLY A 243 3.48 16.64 5.74
N ILE A 244 3.86 15.50 5.15
CA ILE A 244 4.38 14.33 5.87
C ILE A 244 5.91 14.34 5.82
N ALA A 245 6.53 14.27 7.00
CA ALA A 245 7.98 14.12 7.14
C ALA A 245 8.33 12.65 7.43
N LEU A 246 9.38 12.15 6.76
CA LEU A 246 9.96 10.85 7.05
C LEU A 246 10.66 10.86 8.40
N LYS A 247 10.58 9.74 9.12
CA LYS A 247 11.16 9.55 10.44
C LYS A 247 12.15 8.41 10.43
N LYS A 248 13.13 8.47 11.34
CA LYS A 248 13.98 7.32 11.63
C LYS A 248 13.15 6.06 11.88
N GLY A 249 13.47 5.00 11.16
CA GLY A 249 12.79 3.70 11.19
C GLY A 249 11.78 3.49 10.07
N ASP A 250 11.36 4.54 9.36
CA ASP A 250 10.44 4.40 8.24
C ASP A 250 11.05 3.52 7.14
N LEU A 251 10.25 2.59 6.62
CA LEU A 251 10.62 1.68 5.54
C LEU A 251 10.22 2.30 4.19
N LEU A 252 11.15 2.40 3.25
CA LEU A 252 10.88 2.86 1.89
C LEU A 252 11.01 1.69 0.92
N SER A 253 9.89 1.09 0.52
CA SER A 253 9.84 0.11 -0.57
C SER A 253 9.91 0.85 -1.90
N LEU A 254 10.83 0.44 -2.76
CA LEU A 254 11.20 1.21 -3.94
C LEU A 254 10.47 0.74 -5.21
N GLY A 255 9.76 -0.38 -5.11
CA GLY A 255 9.04 -1.01 -6.19
C GLY A 255 9.91 -1.98 -6.98
N THR A 256 9.31 -2.53 -8.03
CA THR A 256 9.80 -3.67 -8.81
C THR A 256 10.25 -3.25 -10.21
#